data_AF-A0A433S7D4-F1
#
_entry.id   AF-A0A433S7D4-F1
#
_cell.length_a   1.000
_cell.length_b   1.000
_cell.length_c   1.000
_cell.angle_alpha   90.00
_cell.angle_beta   90.00
_cell.angle_gamma   90.00
#
_symmetry.space_group_name_H-M   'P 1'
#
loop_
_entity.id
_entity.type
_entity.pdbx_description
1 polymer ?
#
loop_
_entity_poly.entity_id
_entity_poly.type
_entity_poly.pdbx_seq_one_letter_code
_entity_poly.pdbx_strand_id
1 'polypeptide(L)'
;MRMSHVYQPVMLQVLLEKGGTASTEDIAKALLSYDRSQVEYYEIRTKNMVGKVLTQNGLIQPIKDGRRIVGYRLASNELSNHEVTALVDLCQQRLSGYVDQRGDGIWGHRGLSDGYVPGSVRYEVLKRAKHRCELCGAHEEQAALHVDHIVPRAKGGSDDLSNFQTLCVTCNTNKRDRDDTDFRDVLTSYGVRDEACLFCRIDPDRVVAENELCYAIRDGFPVTPLHTLVIPKRHVADYFDLYQPELNAMQSMLGAQREQILAADPTVTGFNVGINAGAEAGQTIFHVHVHLIPRRKGDVADPRGGVRGVIPDRQKY
;
A
#
# COMPACT_ATOMS: atom_id res chain seq x y z
N MET A 1 12.63 8.51 -13.07
CA MET A 1 12.82 9.88 -13.60
C MET A 1 12.50 10.86 -12.47
N ARG A 2 13.38 11.79 -12.10
CA ARG A 2 13.14 12.71 -10.98
C ARG A 2 12.07 13.75 -11.36
N MET A 3 11.20 14.15 -10.44
CA MET A 3 10.13 15.15 -10.70
C MET A 3 10.68 16.49 -11.20
N SER A 4 11.90 16.85 -10.82
CA SER A 4 12.59 18.05 -11.32
C SER A 4 12.72 18.07 -12.84
N HIS A 5 12.86 16.90 -13.49
CA HIS A 5 12.97 16.81 -14.96
C HIS A 5 11.64 17.10 -15.68
N VAL A 6 10.52 17.13 -14.95
CA VAL A 6 9.21 17.51 -15.47
C VAL A 6 8.89 18.96 -15.09
N TYR A 7 9.14 19.35 -13.83
CA TYR A 7 8.76 20.67 -13.33
C TYR A 7 9.58 21.82 -13.91
N GLN A 8 10.88 21.63 -14.16
CA GLN A 8 11.73 22.67 -14.72
C GLN A 8 11.29 23.07 -16.14
N PRO A 9 11.06 22.14 -17.09
CA PRO A 9 10.49 22.47 -18.39
C PRO A 9 9.13 23.17 -18.32
N VAL A 10 8.24 22.73 -17.43
CA VAL A 10 6.90 23.32 -17.30
C VAL A 10 6.96 24.77 -16.79
N MET A 11 7.81 25.06 -15.81
CA MET A 11 8.00 26.44 -15.34
C MET A 11 8.55 27.34 -16.46
N LEU A 12 9.53 26.87 -17.22
CA LEU A 12 10.05 27.61 -18.37
C LEU A 12 8.98 27.84 -19.43
N GLN A 13 8.15 26.84 -19.71
CA GLN A 13 7.03 26.97 -20.65
C GLN A 13 6.05 28.07 -20.22
N VAL A 14 5.60 28.07 -18.96
CA VAL A 14 4.67 29.09 -18.45
C VAL A 14 5.28 30.49 -18.54
N LEU A 15 6.56 30.64 -18.21
CA LEU A 15 7.24 31.92 -18.32
C LEU A 15 7.30 32.39 -19.78
N LEU A 16 7.63 31.51 -20.72
CA LEU A 16 7.68 31.84 -22.14
C LEU A 16 6.30 32.24 -22.70
N GLU A 17 5.25 31.49 -22.35
CA GLU A 17 3.87 31.76 -22.78
C GLU A 17 3.32 33.08 -22.22
N LYS A 18 3.76 33.48 -21.03
CA LYS A 18 3.36 34.75 -20.39
C LYS A 18 4.35 35.91 -20.60
N GLY A 19 5.16 35.86 -21.66
CA GLY A 19 6.03 36.96 -22.05
C GLY A 19 7.20 37.22 -21.08
N GLY A 20 7.68 36.18 -20.41
CA GLY A 20 8.85 36.20 -19.52
C GLY A 20 8.52 36.33 -18.03
N THR A 21 7.26 36.54 -17.65
CA THR A 21 6.85 36.72 -16.24
C THR A 21 5.54 36.01 -15.94
N ALA A 22 5.46 35.32 -14.80
CA ALA A 22 4.25 34.64 -14.34
C ALA A 22 4.19 34.67 -12.81
N SER A 23 2.98 34.64 -12.25
CA SER A 23 2.82 34.51 -10.80
C SER A 23 3.20 33.09 -10.34
N THR A 24 3.57 32.95 -9.07
CA THR A 24 3.81 31.64 -8.45
C THR A 24 2.57 30.76 -8.49
N GLU A 25 1.38 31.34 -8.41
CA GLU A 25 0.09 30.64 -8.52
C GLU A 25 -0.12 30.06 -9.93
N ASP A 26 0.19 30.84 -10.97
CA ASP A 26 0.08 30.38 -12.36
C ASP A 26 1.02 29.20 -12.65
N ILE A 27 2.26 29.30 -12.18
CA ILE A 27 3.26 28.24 -12.34
C ILE A 27 2.79 27.00 -11.57
N ALA A 28 2.30 27.14 -10.33
CA ALA A 28 1.79 26.02 -9.55
C ALA A 28 0.60 25.32 -10.22
N LYS A 29 -0.36 26.08 -10.77
CA LYS A 29 -1.49 25.52 -11.54
C LYS A 29 -1.02 24.71 -12.74
N ALA A 30 0.02 25.17 -13.45
CA ALA A 30 0.60 24.43 -14.55
C ALA A 30 1.33 23.17 -14.09
N LEU A 31 2.12 23.23 -13.01
CA LEU A 31 2.80 22.04 -12.48
C LEU A 31 1.81 20.95 -12.04
N LEU A 32 0.66 21.33 -11.48
CA LEU A 32 -0.39 20.41 -11.05
C LEU A 32 -0.93 19.53 -12.19
N SER A 33 -0.94 20.02 -13.44
CA SER A 33 -1.42 19.23 -14.58
C SER A 33 -0.48 18.09 -14.97
N TYR A 34 0.80 18.17 -14.57
CA TYR A 34 1.83 17.15 -14.81
C TYR A 34 2.10 16.27 -13.58
N ASP A 35 1.53 16.61 -12.42
CA ASP A 35 1.62 15.77 -11.23
C ASP A 35 0.59 14.64 -11.32
N ARG A 36 1.07 13.48 -11.78
CA ARG A 36 0.24 12.28 -11.94
C ARG A 36 -0.50 11.86 -10.67
N SER A 37 0.11 12.05 -9.50
CA SER A 37 -0.52 11.68 -8.22
C SER A 37 -1.71 12.58 -7.89
N GLN A 38 -1.57 13.88 -8.15
CA GLN A 38 -2.66 14.85 -7.96
C GLN A 38 -3.75 14.65 -9.00
N VAL A 39 -3.38 14.38 -10.26
CA VAL A 39 -4.33 14.06 -11.32
C VAL A 39 -5.14 12.80 -10.96
N GLU A 40 -4.49 11.72 -10.52
CA GLU A 40 -5.16 10.49 -10.09
C GLU A 40 -6.09 10.73 -8.88
N TYR A 41 -5.69 11.56 -7.92
CA TYR A 41 -6.54 11.95 -6.79
C TYR A 41 -7.81 12.69 -7.26
N TYR A 42 -7.68 13.68 -8.15
CA TYR A 42 -8.82 14.42 -8.67
C TYR A 42 -9.67 13.59 -9.63
N GLU A 43 -9.11 12.62 -10.35
CA GLU A 43 -9.90 11.65 -11.14
C GLU A 43 -10.85 10.83 -10.26
N ILE A 44 -10.36 10.34 -9.10
CA ILE A 44 -11.19 9.58 -8.16
C ILE A 44 -12.32 10.46 -7.63
N ARG A 45 -12.00 11.71 -7.24
CA ARG A 45 -13.02 12.69 -6.77
C ARG A 45 -14.04 12.99 -7.86
N THR A 46 -13.58 13.17 -9.09
CA THR A 46 -14.44 13.39 -10.27
C THR A 46 -15.38 12.20 -10.47
N LYS A 47 -14.90 10.95 -10.37
CA LYS A 47 -15.74 9.76 -10.54
C LYS A 47 -16.75 9.57 -9.41
N ASN A 48 -16.33 9.73 -8.16
CA ASN A 48 -17.12 9.34 -7.00
C ASN A 48 -18.07 10.43 -6.49
N MET A 49 -17.76 11.70 -6.76
CA MET A 49 -18.51 12.85 -6.25
C MET A 49 -19.18 13.62 -7.39
N VAL A 50 -18.40 14.36 -8.18
CA VAL A 50 -18.94 15.31 -9.16
C VAL A 50 -19.68 14.59 -10.28
N GLY A 51 -19.02 13.60 -10.89
CA GLY A 51 -19.56 12.80 -11.98
C GLY A 51 -20.81 12.02 -11.56
N LYS A 52 -20.76 11.38 -10.39
CA LYS A 52 -21.91 10.68 -9.81
C LYS A 52 -23.12 11.60 -9.65
N VAL A 53 -22.94 12.77 -9.04
CA VAL A 53 -24.03 13.73 -8.77
C VAL A 53 -24.61 14.26 -10.08
N LEU A 54 -23.77 14.73 -11.00
CA LEU A 54 -24.25 15.30 -12.27
C LEU A 54 -24.92 14.25 -13.16
N THR A 55 -24.44 12.99 -13.16
CA THR A 55 -25.12 11.89 -13.85
C THR A 55 -26.46 11.55 -13.21
N GLN A 56 -26.56 11.54 -11.87
CA GLN A 56 -27.84 11.33 -11.17
C GLN A 56 -28.87 12.43 -11.50
N ASN A 57 -28.41 13.67 -11.72
CA ASN A 57 -29.27 14.78 -12.13
C ASN A 57 -29.53 14.83 -13.64
N GLY A 58 -29.07 13.84 -14.41
CA GLY A 58 -29.32 13.74 -15.85
C GLY A 58 -28.57 14.77 -16.71
N LEU A 59 -27.59 15.49 -16.15
CA LEU A 59 -26.88 16.57 -16.86
C LEU A 59 -25.73 16.04 -17.72
N ILE A 60 -25.11 14.93 -17.32
CA ILE A 60 -23.97 14.31 -18.01
C ILE A 60 -24.11 12.79 -18.07
N GLN A 61 -23.46 12.18 -19.06
CA GLN A 61 -23.34 10.73 -19.22
C GLN A 61 -21.88 10.29 -19.19
N PRO A 62 -21.54 9.19 -18.49
CA PRO A 62 -20.16 8.69 -18.46
C PRO A 62 -19.78 8.03 -19.80
N ILE A 63 -18.58 8.33 -20.29
CA ILE A 63 -17.93 7.64 -21.41
C ILE A 63 -17.15 6.46 -20.83
N LYS A 64 -17.45 5.25 -21.30
CA LYS A 64 -16.88 4.00 -20.76
C LYS A 64 -15.98 3.31 -21.77
N ASP A 65 -14.85 2.81 -21.29
CA ASP A 65 -14.01 1.82 -21.95
C ASP A 65 -14.07 0.53 -21.11
N GLY A 66 -14.84 -0.45 -21.59
CA GLY A 66 -15.24 -1.62 -20.81
C GLY A 66 -15.94 -1.23 -19.49
N ARG A 67 -15.34 -1.59 -18.35
CA ARG A 67 -15.85 -1.25 -17.00
C ARG A 67 -15.31 0.10 -16.46
N ARG A 68 -14.36 0.74 -17.15
CA ARG A 68 -13.69 1.95 -16.68
C ARG A 68 -14.38 3.20 -17.24
N ILE A 69 -14.60 4.19 -16.39
CA ILE A 69 -15.02 5.53 -16.83
C ILE A 69 -13.77 6.29 -17.28
N VAL A 70 -13.73 6.67 -18.55
CA VAL A 70 -12.62 7.41 -19.18
C VAL A 70 -12.95 8.88 -19.43
N GLY A 71 -14.21 9.27 -19.28
CA GLY A 71 -14.64 10.66 -19.42
C GLY A 71 -16.14 10.85 -19.20
N TYR A 72 -16.62 12.06 -19.50
CA TYR A 72 -18.03 12.43 -19.43
C TYR A 72 -18.41 13.24 -20.66
N ARG A 73 -19.69 13.19 -21.02
CA ARG A 73 -20.30 14.06 -22.04
C ARG A 73 -21.56 14.70 -21.48
N LEU A 74 -21.89 15.90 -21.95
CA LEU A 74 -23.20 16.51 -21.66
C LEU A 74 -24.32 15.61 -22.19
N ALA A 75 -25.45 15.59 -21.49
CA ALA A 75 -26.63 14.88 -21.97
C ALA A 75 -27.30 15.61 -23.15
N SER A 76 -27.12 16.93 -23.26
CA SER A 76 -27.50 17.72 -24.43
C SER A 76 -26.34 17.82 -25.41
N ASN A 77 -26.63 17.58 -26.70
CA ASN A 77 -25.66 17.63 -27.79
C ASN A 77 -25.84 18.85 -28.72
N GLU A 78 -26.84 19.70 -28.45
CA GLU A 78 -27.27 20.79 -29.34
C GLU A 78 -27.36 22.10 -28.56
N LEU A 79 -26.22 22.60 -28.08
CA LEU A 79 -26.13 23.95 -27.51
C LEU A 79 -25.49 24.88 -28.54
N SER A 80 -26.15 25.99 -28.83
CA SER A 80 -25.55 27.07 -29.62
C SER A 80 -24.42 27.74 -28.84
N ASN A 81 -23.50 28.40 -29.56
CA ASN A 81 -22.40 29.15 -28.92
C ASN A 81 -22.91 30.21 -27.92
N HIS A 82 -24.07 30.80 -28.20
CA HIS A 82 -24.70 31.78 -27.31
C HIS A 82 -25.23 31.11 -26.03
N GLU A 83 -25.88 29.95 -26.13
CA GLU A 83 -26.34 29.20 -24.96
C GLU A 83 -25.17 28.67 -24.12
N VAL A 84 -24.10 28.19 -24.76
CA VAL A 84 -22.87 27.78 -24.06
C VAL A 84 -22.30 28.96 -23.28
N THR A 85 -22.17 30.12 -23.92
CA THR A 85 -21.64 31.33 -23.26
C THR A 85 -22.51 31.72 -22.07
N ALA A 86 -23.84 31.79 -22.25
CA ALA A 86 -24.76 32.13 -21.17
C ALA A 86 -24.72 31.13 -20.00
N LEU A 87 -24.58 29.83 -20.27
CA LEU A 87 -24.47 28.79 -19.24
C LEU A 87 -23.11 28.83 -18.52
N VAL A 88 -22.03 29.13 -19.24
CA VAL A 88 -20.70 29.34 -18.65
C VAL A 88 -20.72 30.56 -17.73
N ASP A 89 -21.32 31.67 -18.17
CA ASP A 89 -21.46 32.88 -17.37
C ASP A 89 -22.31 32.61 -16.12
N LEU A 90 -23.40 31.83 -16.24
CA LEU A 90 -24.21 31.44 -15.08
C LEU A 90 -23.42 30.58 -14.09
N CYS A 91 -22.61 29.65 -14.59
CA CYS A 91 -21.71 28.86 -13.75
C CYS A 91 -20.68 29.74 -13.05
N GLN A 92 -20.07 30.69 -13.77
CA GLN A 92 -19.09 31.62 -13.23
C GLN A 92 -19.70 32.53 -12.17
N GLN A 93 -20.89 33.08 -12.40
CA GLN A 93 -21.62 33.90 -11.43
C GLN A 93 -21.99 33.12 -10.15
N ARG A 94 -22.37 31.84 -10.30
CA ARG A 94 -22.63 30.97 -9.15
C ARG A 94 -21.37 30.65 -8.36
N LEU A 95 -20.26 30.41 -9.07
CA LEU A 95 -18.96 30.18 -8.44
C LEU A 95 -18.47 31.43 -7.72
N SER A 96 -18.48 32.59 -8.38
CA SER A 96 -18.06 33.86 -7.79
C SER A 96 -18.95 34.22 -6.62
N GLY A 97 -20.28 34.16 -6.77
CA GLY A 97 -21.21 34.44 -5.68
C GLY A 97 -21.03 33.51 -4.47
N TYR A 98 -20.74 32.23 -4.70
CA TYR A 98 -20.41 31.30 -3.62
C TYR A 98 -19.06 31.63 -2.96
N VAL A 99 -18.07 32.07 -3.75
CA VAL A 99 -16.74 32.49 -3.28
C VAL A 99 -16.81 33.78 -2.47
N ASP A 100 -17.52 34.79 -2.98
CA ASP A 100 -17.64 36.12 -2.40
C ASP A 100 -18.47 36.11 -1.10
N GLN A 101 -19.54 35.29 -1.03
CA GLN A 101 -20.40 35.20 0.17
C GLN A 101 -19.69 34.66 1.42
N ARG A 102 -18.60 33.90 1.26
CA ARG A 102 -17.85 33.30 2.36
C ARG A 102 -16.41 33.83 2.47
N GLY A 103 -15.96 34.65 1.53
CA GLY A 103 -14.63 35.27 1.49
C GLY A 103 -13.47 34.26 1.53
N ASP A 104 -12.30 34.69 2.01
CA ASP A 104 -11.12 33.83 2.19
C ASP A 104 -11.35 32.66 3.16
N GLY A 105 -12.44 32.69 3.94
CA GLY A 105 -12.84 31.64 4.88
C GLY A 105 -13.26 30.32 4.23
N ILE A 106 -13.64 30.30 2.93
CA ILE A 106 -13.87 29.04 2.17
C ILE A 106 -12.60 28.22 2.08
N TRP A 107 -11.51 28.94 1.86
CA TRP A 107 -10.17 28.41 1.83
C TRP A 107 -9.51 28.55 3.19
N GLY A 108 -10.16 29.08 4.24
CA GLY A 108 -9.58 29.23 5.58
C GLY A 108 -9.31 27.90 6.29
N HIS A 109 -10.03 26.83 5.92
CA HIS A 109 -9.70 25.44 6.29
C HIS A 109 -8.63 24.80 5.38
N ARG A 110 -8.10 25.58 4.43
CA ARG A 110 -7.09 25.24 3.41
C ARG A 110 -6.11 26.41 3.21
N GLY A 111 -6.03 27.32 4.20
CA GLY A 111 -5.20 28.51 4.15
C GLY A 111 -3.77 28.05 4.32
N LEU A 112 -2.78 28.83 3.88
CA LEU A 112 -1.37 28.44 3.74
C LEU A 112 -0.64 27.95 5.02
N SER A 113 -1.33 27.72 6.13
CA SER A 113 -0.90 26.87 7.25
C SER A 113 -1.35 25.40 7.15
N ASP A 114 -2.10 25.00 6.13
CA ASP A 114 -2.76 23.69 6.04
C ASP A 114 -2.31 22.88 4.82
N GLY A 115 -1.59 21.78 5.06
CA GLY A 115 -1.53 20.64 4.14
C GLY A 115 -0.26 20.46 3.32
N TYR A 116 0.74 21.33 3.43
CA TYR A 116 2.08 21.04 2.89
C TYR A 116 2.95 20.46 4.01
N VAL A 117 3.08 19.13 4.05
CA VAL A 117 4.18 18.50 4.78
C VAL A 117 5.46 18.89 4.03
N PRO A 118 6.39 19.66 4.63
CA PRO A 118 7.60 20.09 3.94
C PRO A 118 8.32 18.91 3.29
N GLY A 119 8.90 19.09 2.10
CA GLY A 119 9.62 18.01 1.42
C GLY A 119 10.69 17.35 2.30
N SER A 120 11.34 18.12 3.17
CA SER A 120 12.27 17.63 4.20
C SER A 120 11.58 16.76 5.26
N VAL A 121 10.46 17.21 5.81
CA VAL A 121 9.64 16.45 6.77
C VAL A 121 9.11 15.16 6.14
N ARG A 122 8.61 15.24 4.90
CA ARG A 122 8.18 14.07 4.13
C ARG A 122 9.34 13.09 3.95
N TYR A 123 10.52 13.58 3.59
CA TYR A 123 11.71 12.75 3.46
C TYR A 123 12.07 12.05 4.77
N GLU A 124 12.08 12.77 5.91
CA GLU A 124 12.38 12.18 7.22
C GLU A 124 11.35 11.13 7.64
N VAL A 125 10.06 11.37 7.42
CA VAL A 125 8.98 10.41 7.73
C VAL A 125 9.09 9.15 6.86
N LEU A 126 9.32 9.30 5.55
CA LEU A 126 9.51 8.16 4.64
C LEU A 126 10.80 7.39 4.96
N LYS A 127 11.89 8.11 5.24
CA LYS A 127 13.18 7.51 5.62
C LYS A 127 13.07 6.71 6.92
N ARG A 128 12.36 7.25 7.93
CA ARG A 128 12.04 6.54 9.18
C ARG A 128 11.30 5.23 8.89
N ALA A 129 10.31 5.29 8.01
CA ALA A 129 9.53 4.13 7.59
C ALA A 129 10.24 3.23 6.56
N LYS A 130 11.52 3.49 6.23
CA LYS A 130 12.30 2.79 5.20
C LYS A 130 11.54 2.68 3.86
N HIS A 131 10.85 3.75 3.47
CA HIS A 131 10.06 3.83 2.24
C HIS A 131 8.97 2.73 2.15
N ARG A 132 8.32 2.43 3.27
CA ARG A 132 7.23 1.44 3.36
C ARG A 132 6.01 1.98 4.06
N CYS A 133 4.86 1.42 3.73
CA CYS A 133 3.63 1.62 4.51
C CYS A 133 3.79 1.00 5.90
N GLU A 134 3.61 1.78 6.95
CA GLU A 134 3.69 1.35 8.35
C GLU A 134 2.51 0.44 8.75
N LEU A 135 1.40 0.45 7.99
CA LEU A 135 0.29 -0.50 8.17
C LEU A 135 0.49 -1.83 7.39
N CYS A 136 0.74 -1.78 6.08
CA CYS A 136 0.73 -2.97 5.22
C CYS A 136 2.11 -3.42 4.69
N GLY A 137 3.18 -2.67 4.99
CA GLY A 137 4.56 -2.98 4.61
C GLY A 137 4.91 -2.80 3.13
N ALA A 138 3.94 -2.42 2.29
CA ALA A 138 4.16 -2.19 0.87
C ALA A 138 5.25 -1.13 0.66
N HIS A 139 6.24 -1.46 -0.19
CA HIS A 139 7.32 -0.55 -0.56
C HIS A 139 6.84 0.54 -1.53
N GLU A 140 7.54 1.66 -1.61
CA GLU A 140 7.21 2.75 -2.55
C GLU A 140 7.21 2.32 -4.03
N GLU A 141 7.97 1.28 -4.37
CA GLU A 141 7.95 0.65 -5.69
C GLU A 141 6.67 -0.15 -5.96
N GLN A 142 5.99 -0.62 -4.91
CA GLN A 142 4.78 -1.44 -4.99
C GLN A 142 3.50 -0.61 -4.85
N ALA A 143 3.55 0.49 -4.10
CA ALA A 143 2.40 1.35 -3.86
C ALA A 143 2.82 2.79 -3.56
N ALA A 144 2.02 3.77 -3.99
CA ALA A 144 2.23 5.17 -3.65
C ALA A 144 2.08 5.41 -2.14
N LEU A 145 3.11 6.02 -1.54
CA LEU A 145 3.16 6.32 -0.11
C LEU A 145 2.82 7.78 0.19
N HIS A 146 2.10 7.96 1.29
CA HIS A 146 1.64 9.23 1.82
C HIS A 146 2.12 9.40 3.27
N VAL A 147 2.34 10.65 3.66
CA VAL A 147 2.47 11.02 5.06
C VAL A 147 1.05 11.23 5.57
N ASP A 148 0.64 10.42 6.53
CA ASP A 148 -0.64 10.46 7.23
C ASP A 148 -0.45 10.97 8.66
N HIS A 149 -1.47 11.62 9.19
CA HIS A 149 -1.51 12.03 10.59
C HIS A 149 -2.03 10.88 11.45
N ILE A 150 -1.31 10.53 12.51
CA ILE A 150 -1.74 9.53 13.50
C ILE A 150 -3.05 10.01 14.12
N VAL A 151 -3.00 11.11 14.87
CA VAL A 151 -4.20 11.85 15.27
C VAL A 151 -4.63 12.73 14.11
N PRO A 152 -5.81 12.52 13.51
CA PRO A 152 -6.27 13.33 12.38
C PRO A 152 -6.37 14.82 12.75
N ARG A 153 -6.05 15.71 11.82
CA ARG A 153 -6.21 17.17 12.00
C ARG A 153 -7.61 17.57 12.44
N ALA A 154 -8.64 16.92 11.89
CA ALA A 154 -10.05 17.15 12.26
C ALA A 154 -10.35 16.89 13.75
N LYS A 155 -9.45 16.17 14.45
CA LYS A 155 -9.50 15.87 15.88
C LYS A 155 -8.41 16.62 16.68
N GLY A 156 -7.76 17.63 16.08
CA GLY A 156 -6.74 18.45 16.74
C GLY A 156 -5.32 17.89 16.68
N GLY A 157 -5.04 16.95 15.77
CA GLY A 157 -3.67 16.44 15.58
C GLY A 157 -2.71 17.50 15.04
N SER A 158 -1.49 17.54 15.60
CA SER A 158 -0.44 18.50 15.22
C SER A 158 0.30 18.09 13.94
N ASP A 159 1.08 19.02 13.39
CA ASP A 159 2.00 18.81 12.26
C ASP A 159 3.42 18.44 12.68
N ASP A 160 3.57 17.94 13.90
CA ASP A 160 4.85 17.51 14.40
C ASP A 160 5.25 16.17 13.78
N LEU A 161 6.56 15.96 13.64
CA LEU A 161 7.12 14.68 13.17
C LEU A 161 6.61 13.48 13.99
N SER A 162 6.29 13.72 15.27
CA SER A 162 5.73 12.75 16.21
C SER A 162 4.28 12.36 15.90
N ASN A 163 3.53 13.14 15.13
CA ASN A 163 2.16 12.83 14.72
C ASN A 163 2.07 12.30 13.28
N PHE A 164 3.21 12.05 12.62
CA PHE A 164 3.23 11.55 11.25
C PHE A 164 3.57 10.06 11.16
N GLN A 165 2.88 9.39 10.24
CA GLN A 165 3.13 8.01 9.81
C GLN A 165 3.10 7.85 8.30
N THR A 166 3.78 6.84 7.77
CA THR A 166 3.80 6.55 6.33
C THR A 166 2.75 5.50 6.00
N LEU A 167 1.77 5.82 5.16
CA LEU A 167 0.76 4.86 4.70
C LEU A 167 0.68 4.82 3.18
N CYS A 168 0.43 3.64 2.60
CA CYS A 168 0.10 3.57 1.18
C CYS A 168 -1.29 4.18 0.92
N VAL A 169 -1.54 4.58 -0.33
CA VAL A 169 -2.82 5.20 -0.73
C VAL A 169 -4.05 4.42 -0.27
N THR A 170 -4.01 3.08 -0.37
CA THR A 170 -5.10 2.20 0.04
C THR A 170 -5.31 2.22 1.56
N CYS A 171 -4.23 2.06 2.33
CA CYS A 171 -4.27 2.05 3.79
C CYS A 171 -4.75 3.39 4.35
N ASN A 172 -4.20 4.49 3.83
CA ASN A 172 -4.58 5.85 4.21
C ASN A 172 -6.07 6.09 3.95
N THR A 173 -6.56 5.72 2.76
CA THR A 173 -7.97 5.89 2.38
C THR A 173 -8.92 5.06 3.24
N ASN A 174 -8.47 3.90 3.72
CA ASN A 174 -9.25 3.03 4.59
C ASN A 174 -9.30 3.54 6.04
N LYS A 175 -8.18 4.04 6.58
CA LYS A 175 -8.09 4.63 7.93
C LYS A 175 -9.03 5.81 8.11
N ARG A 176 -9.03 6.74 7.15
CA ARG A 176 -9.76 8.03 7.23
C ARG A 176 -9.44 8.80 8.52
N ASP A 177 -10.29 9.75 8.88
CA ASP A 177 -10.27 10.49 10.14
C ASP A 177 -10.85 9.70 11.34
N ARG A 178 -11.13 8.41 11.17
CA ARG A 178 -11.88 7.61 12.15
C ARG A 178 -11.00 6.94 13.18
N ASP A 179 -9.75 6.67 12.82
CA ASP A 179 -8.81 5.87 13.58
C ASP A 179 -7.55 6.70 13.85
N ASP A 180 -7.06 6.68 15.09
CA ASP A 180 -5.86 7.36 15.58
C ASP A 180 -4.73 6.38 15.94
N THR A 181 -4.82 5.13 15.49
CA THR A 181 -3.79 4.11 15.72
C THR A 181 -2.44 4.56 15.16
N ASP A 182 -1.43 4.42 16.02
CA ASP A 182 -0.03 4.64 15.68
C ASP A 182 0.57 3.36 15.08
N PHE A 183 0.63 3.29 13.75
CA PHE A 183 1.20 2.13 13.07
C PHE A 183 2.74 2.08 13.13
N ARG A 184 3.41 3.08 13.74
CA ARG A 184 4.85 3.03 13.98
C ARG A 184 5.22 1.98 15.03
N ASP A 185 4.32 1.68 15.96
CA ASP A 185 4.56 0.64 16.97
C ASP A 185 4.64 -0.76 16.34
N VAL A 186 3.95 -0.95 15.21
CA VAL A 186 4.10 -2.15 14.38
C VAL A 186 5.56 -2.26 13.92
N LEU A 187 6.21 -1.18 13.48
CA LEU A 187 7.65 -1.18 13.16
C LEU A 187 8.54 -1.51 14.37
N THR A 188 8.25 -0.91 15.53
CA THR A 188 8.99 -1.16 16.78
C THR A 188 8.93 -2.64 17.18
N SER A 189 7.77 -3.28 16.98
CA SER A 189 7.58 -4.69 17.29
C SER A 189 8.53 -5.62 16.51
N TYR A 190 8.93 -5.28 15.28
CA TYR A 190 9.89 -6.09 14.50
C TYR A 190 11.31 -6.07 15.08
N GLY A 191 11.64 -5.10 15.93
CA GLY A 191 12.92 -5.05 16.63
C GLY A 191 12.99 -5.95 17.86
N VAL A 192 11.83 -6.42 18.36
CA VAL A 192 11.75 -7.26 19.54
C VAL A 192 12.20 -8.68 19.20
N ARG A 193 13.26 -9.13 19.86
CA ARG A 193 13.82 -10.48 19.78
C ARG A 193 13.79 -11.11 21.16
N ASP A 194 13.49 -12.40 21.22
CA ASP A 194 13.61 -13.18 22.45
C ASP A 194 14.99 -13.86 22.49
N GLU A 195 15.75 -13.59 23.54
CA GLU A 195 17.07 -14.19 23.77
C GLU A 195 17.01 -15.71 23.95
N ALA A 196 15.92 -16.28 24.44
CA ALA A 196 15.77 -17.72 24.59
C ALA A 196 15.34 -18.40 23.28
N CYS A 197 14.91 -17.63 22.26
CA CYS A 197 14.36 -18.17 21.03
C CYS A 197 15.45 -18.56 20.01
N LEU A 198 15.43 -19.82 19.58
CA LEU A 198 16.35 -20.38 18.58
C LEU A 198 16.32 -19.62 17.24
N PHE A 199 15.15 -19.17 16.81
CA PHE A 199 14.99 -18.40 15.56
C PHE A 199 15.35 -16.92 15.70
N CYS A 200 15.31 -16.37 16.91
CA CYS A 200 15.84 -15.03 17.15
C CYS A 200 17.38 -15.02 17.14
N ARG A 201 18.00 -16.13 17.56
CA ARG A 201 19.45 -16.34 17.61
C ARG A 201 20.00 -17.22 16.49
N ILE A 202 19.30 -17.29 15.36
CA ILE A 202 19.74 -18.10 14.24
C ILE A 202 21.10 -17.60 13.73
N ASP A 203 22.00 -18.53 13.43
CA ASP A 203 23.27 -18.22 12.77
C ASP A 203 22.98 -17.69 11.35
N PRO A 204 23.46 -16.50 10.97
CA PRO A 204 23.29 -15.95 9.62
C PRO A 204 23.70 -16.91 8.50
N ASP A 205 24.70 -17.78 8.73
CA ASP A 205 25.17 -18.75 7.72
C ASP A 205 24.13 -19.84 7.39
N ARG A 206 23.11 -20.01 8.24
CA ARG A 206 21.99 -20.94 7.98
C ARG A 206 20.90 -20.34 7.11
N VAL A 207 20.91 -19.02 6.90
CA VAL A 207 19.90 -18.32 6.10
C VAL A 207 20.17 -18.54 4.62
N VAL A 208 19.25 -19.20 3.92
CA VAL A 208 19.38 -19.48 2.48
C VAL A 208 18.79 -18.38 1.60
N ALA A 209 17.86 -17.60 2.16
CA ALA A 209 17.30 -16.41 1.54
C ALA A 209 16.66 -15.54 2.61
N GLU A 210 16.63 -14.24 2.38
CA GLU A 210 15.87 -13.32 3.23
C GLU A 210 15.22 -12.21 2.42
N ASN A 211 14.14 -11.67 2.97
CA ASN A 211 13.60 -10.38 2.56
C ASN A 211 13.48 -9.49 3.81
N GLU A 212 12.74 -8.40 3.72
CA GLU A 212 12.71 -7.40 4.78
C GLU A 212 12.06 -7.88 6.07
N LEU A 213 11.08 -8.79 5.98
CA LEU A 213 10.25 -9.19 7.13
C LEU A 213 10.38 -10.66 7.50
N CYS A 214 10.99 -11.50 6.66
CA CYS A 214 11.19 -12.91 6.95
C CYS A 214 12.51 -13.42 6.35
N TYR A 215 12.92 -14.59 6.78
CA TYR A 215 14.02 -15.33 6.22
C TYR A 215 13.65 -16.80 6.05
N ALA A 216 14.39 -17.49 5.19
CA ALA A 216 14.24 -18.91 4.94
C ALA A 216 15.50 -19.66 5.36
N ILE A 217 15.34 -20.81 6.02
CA ILE A 217 16.43 -21.72 6.39
C ILE A 217 16.08 -23.15 5.96
N ARG A 218 17.09 -24.00 5.75
CA ARG A 218 16.85 -25.45 5.67
C ARG A 218 16.64 -26.01 7.07
N ASP A 219 15.61 -26.83 7.21
CA ASP A 219 15.32 -27.53 8.46
C ASP A 219 16.50 -28.43 8.83
N GLY A 220 16.89 -28.43 10.12
CA GLY A 220 17.96 -29.29 10.63
C GLY A 220 17.54 -30.75 10.72
N PHE A 221 16.24 -31.02 10.80
CA PHE A 221 15.63 -32.34 10.82
C PHE A 221 14.58 -32.44 9.71
N PRO A 222 15.03 -32.46 8.44
CA PRO A 222 14.12 -32.36 7.30
C PRO A 222 13.19 -33.58 7.19
N VAL A 223 11.88 -33.34 7.02
CA VAL A 223 10.91 -34.41 6.73
C VAL A 223 11.22 -35.07 5.37
N THR A 224 11.60 -34.25 4.39
CA THR A 224 12.15 -34.69 3.11
C THR A 224 13.33 -33.79 2.71
N PRO A 225 14.25 -34.25 1.85
CA PRO A 225 15.36 -33.42 1.40
C PRO A 225 14.88 -32.07 0.84
N LEU A 226 15.58 -31.00 1.21
CA LEU A 226 15.27 -29.59 0.92
C LEU A 226 14.07 -29.00 1.70
N HIS A 227 13.59 -29.65 2.76
CA HIS A 227 12.62 -29.05 3.69
C HIS A 227 13.11 -27.66 4.18
N THR A 228 12.29 -26.65 3.94
CA THR A 228 12.59 -25.25 4.26
C THR A 228 11.59 -24.70 5.26
N LEU A 229 12.08 -23.88 6.18
CA LEU A 229 11.26 -23.09 7.10
C LEU A 229 11.29 -21.62 6.67
N VAL A 230 10.13 -20.99 6.55
CA VAL A 230 9.99 -19.54 6.36
C VAL A 230 9.54 -18.89 7.66
N ILE A 231 10.35 -17.96 8.17
CA ILE A 231 10.28 -17.49 9.55
C ILE A 231 10.26 -15.94 9.55
N PRO A 232 9.28 -15.28 10.21
CA PRO A 232 9.27 -13.83 10.33
C PRO A 232 10.46 -13.37 11.18
N LYS A 233 11.02 -12.20 10.87
CA LYS A 233 12.11 -11.60 11.63
C LYS A 233 11.63 -11.16 13.02
N ARG A 234 10.40 -10.65 13.11
CA ARG A 234 9.75 -10.36 14.39
C ARG A 234 9.52 -11.67 15.15
N HIS A 235 9.79 -11.64 16.46
CA HIS A 235 9.38 -12.74 17.32
C HIS A 235 7.87 -12.68 17.55
N VAL A 236 7.18 -13.75 17.14
CA VAL A 236 5.74 -13.91 17.30
C VAL A 236 5.46 -15.38 17.49
N ALA A 237 4.79 -15.74 18.58
CA ALA A 237 4.61 -17.15 18.95
C ALA A 237 3.52 -17.81 18.12
N ASP A 238 2.38 -17.14 17.92
CA ASP A 238 1.22 -17.69 17.24
C ASP A 238 1.07 -17.13 15.81
N TYR A 239 0.67 -17.99 14.87
CA TYR A 239 0.47 -17.61 13.47
C TYR A 239 -0.64 -16.56 13.31
N PHE A 240 -1.67 -16.61 14.14
CA PHE A 240 -2.80 -15.69 14.06
C PHE A 240 -2.47 -14.29 14.59
N ASP A 241 -1.29 -14.11 15.21
CA ASP A 241 -0.76 -12.82 15.66
C ASP A 241 0.16 -12.15 14.63
N LEU A 242 0.29 -12.74 13.42
CA LEU A 242 1.01 -12.12 12.31
C LEU A 242 0.23 -10.94 11.75
N TYR A 243 0.95 -9.86 11.45
CA TYR A 243 0.38 -8.75 10.69
C TYR A 243 0.35 -9.07 9.19
N GLN A 244 -0.57 -8.43 8.47
CA GLN A 244 -0.69 -8.59 7.01
C GLN A 244 0.63 -8.39 6.21
N PRO A 245 1.52 -7.44 6.56
CA PRO A 245 2.84 -7.33 5.92
C PRO A 245 3.65 -8.62 5.99
N GLU A 246 3.66 -9.28 7.16
CA GLU A 246 4.43 -10.49 7.41
C GLU A 246 3.88 -11.65 6.59
N LEU A 247 2.55 -11.80 6.60
CA LEU A 247 1.86 -12.80 5.77
C LEU A 247 2.22 -12.64 4.29
N ASN A 248 2.23 -11.40 3.77
CA ASN A 248 2.59 -11.12 2.38
C ASN A 248 4.06 -11.45 2.09
N ALA A 249 4.97 -11.03 2.97
CA ALA A 249 6.40 -11.27 2.82
C ALA A 249 6.74 -12.77 2.89
N MET A 250 6.12 -13.49 3.81
CA MET A 250 6.29 -14.94 3.96
C MET A 250 5.70 -15.69 2.77
N GLN A 251 4.54 -15.29 2.27
CA GLN A 251 3.95 -15.87 1.05
C GLN A 251 4.84 -15.68 -0.18
N SER A 252 5.44 -14.50 -0.33
CA SER A 252 6.41 -14.24 -1.41
C SER A 252 7.65 -15.12 -1.26
N MET A 253 8.19 -15.26 -0.05
CA MET A 253 9.33 -16.14 0.24
C MET A 253 9.03 -17.61 -0.07
N LEU A 254 7.84 -18.11 0.28
CA LEU A 254 7.42 -19.47 -0.07
C LEU A 254 7.42 -19.71 -1.58
N GLY A 255 6.92 -18.74 -2.36
CA GLY A 255 6.95 -18.79 -3.82
C GLY A 255 8.38 -18.87 -4.37
N ALA A 256 9.26 -17.98 -3.91
CA ALA A 256 10.66 -17.95 -4.33
C ALA A 256 11.41 -19.25 -3.94
N GLN A 257 11.21 -19.75 -2.72
CA GLN A 257 11.84 -20.99 -2.28
C GLN A 257 11.34 -22.21 -3.06
N ARG A 258 10.05 -22.25 -3.40
CA ARG A 258 9.49 -23.30 -4.28
C ARG A 258 10.21 -23.32 -5.63
N GLU A 259 10.38 -22.17 -6.27
CA GLU A 259 11.06 -22.07 -7.57
C GLU A 259 12.53 -22.53 -7.48
N GLN A 260 13.24 -22.08 -6.45
CA GLN A 260 14.64 -22.50 -6.22
C GLN A 260 14.74 -24.02 -5.99
N ILE A 261 13.82 -24.61 -5.24
CA ILE A 261 13.80 -26.06 -4.98
C ILE A 261 13.54 -26.85 -6.27
N LEU A 262 12.56 -26.43 -7.08
CA LEU A 262 12.25 -27.08 -8.36
C LEU A 262 13.42 -26.99 -9.35
N ALA A 263 14.15 -25.87 -9.34
CA ALA A 263 15.35 -25.71 -10.16
C ALA A 263 16.51 -26.60 -9.69
N ALA A 264 16.65 -26.80 -8.38
CA ALA A 264 17.71 -27.61 -7.79
C ALA A 264 17.43 -29.13 -7.86
N ASP A 265 16.17 -29.54 -7.75
CA ASP A 265 15.74 -30.94 -7.80
C ASP A 265 14.50 -31.14 -8.68
N PRO A 266 14.70 -31.50 -9.97
CA PRO A 266 13.60 -31.75 -10.91
C PRO A 266 12.72 -32.96 -10.55
N THR A 267 13.12 -33.80 -9.59
CA THR A 267 12.30 -34.95 -9.15
C THR A 267 11.17 -34.54 -8.20
N VAL A 268 11.21 -33.32 -7.67
CA VAL A 268 10.14 -32.74 -6.85
C VAL A 268 8.92 -32.48 -7.72
N THR A 269 7.80 -33.09 -7.38
CA THR A 269 6.53 -32.99 -8.13
C THR A 269 5.38 -32.41 -7.31
N GLY A 270 5.59 -32.16 -6.02
CA GLY A 270 4.59 -31.58 -5.15
C GLY A 270 5.21 -30.94 -3.91
N PHE A 271 4.37 -30.30 -3.09
CA PHE A 271 4.78 -29.70 -1.83
C PHE A 271 3.68 -29.87 -0.80
N ASN A 272 4.07 -30.07 0.46
CA ASN A 272 3.21 -29.79 1.60
C ASN A 272 3.63 -28.46 2.21
N VAL A 273 2.66 -27.60 2.48
CA VAL A 273 2.85 -26.34 3.19
C VAL A 273 2.03 -26.42 4.47
N GLY A 274 2.66 -26.17 5.62
CA GLY A 274 2.02 -26.38 6.91
C GLY A 274 2.57 -25.46 7.99
N ILE A 275 1.73 -25.18 8.99
CA ILE A 275 2.04 -24.36 10.16
C ILE A 275 1.38 -25.04 11.36
N ASN A 276 2.09 -25.09 12.47
CA ASN A 276 1.54 -25.50 13.77
C ASN A 276 1.38 -24.24 14.63
N ALA A 277 0.17 -23.97 15.11
CA ALA A 277 -0.14 -22.85 16.01
C ALA A 277 -0.65 -23.41 17.35
N GLY A 278 0.18 -23.26 18.39
CA GLY A 278 -0.07 -23.80 19.73
C GLY A 278 0.54 -25.19 19.96
N ALA A 279 0.78 -25.50 21.25
CA ALA A 279 1.42 -26.74 21.70
C ALA A 279 0.66 -28.00 21.24
N GLU A 280 -0.67 -28.00 21.38
CA GLU A 280 -1.54 -29.12 21.01
C GLU A 280 -1.57 -29.38 19.49
N ALA A 281 -1.22 -28.37 18.68
CA ALA A 281 -1.04 -28.52 17.24
C ALA A 281 0.35 -29.05 16.87
N GLY A 282 1.21 -29.34 17.86
CA GLY A 282 2.58 -29.83 17.65
C GLY A 282 3.61 -28.72 17.44
N GLN A 283 3.32 -27.47 17.86
CA GLN A 283 4.32 -26.41 17.83
C GLN A 283 5.35 -26.61 18.95
N THR A 284 6.63 -26.69 18.59
CA THR A 284 7.74 -26.91 19.54
C THR A 284 8.65 -25.69 19.70
N ILE A 285 8.76 -24.87 18.65
CA ILE A 285 9.40 -23.55 18.70
C ILE A 285 8.31 -22.51 18.63
N PHE A 286 8.12 -21.76 19.72
CA PHE A 286 7.15 -20.68 19.85
C PHE A 286 7.63 -19.39 19.17
N HIS A 287 7.97 -19.53 17.90
CA HIS A 287 8.20 -18.46 16.95
C HIS A 287 7.69 -19.00 15.62
N VAL A 288 6.69 -18.34 15.04
CA VAL A 288 6.00 -18.80 13.83
C VAL A 288 6.99 -19.21 12.75
N HIS A 289 6.72 -20.35 12.12
CA HIS A 289 7.49 -20.85 11.00
C HIS A 289 6.57 -21.63 10.08
N VAL A 290 6.65 -21.36 8.78
CA VAL A 290 5.91 -22.09 7.76
C VAL A 290 6.82 -23.15 7.18
N HIS A 291 6.37 -24.39 7.25
CA HIS A 291 7.04 -25.52 6.61
C HIS A 291 6.74 -25.50 5.11
N LEU A 292 7.79 -25.62 4.29
CA LEU A 292 7.71 -25.91 2.87
C LEU A 292 8.45 -27.24 2.63
N ILE A 293 7.67 -28.32 2.48
CA ILE A 293 8.16 -29.70 2.42
C ILE A 293 8.05 -30.20 0.97
N PRO A 294 9.16 -30.38 0.24
CA PRO A 294 9.14 -30.89 -1.13
C PRO A 294 8.76 -32.37 -1.18
N ARG A 295 7.90 -32.75 -2.12
CA ARG A 295 7.38 -34.11 -2.28
C ARG A 295 7.80 -34.70 -3.61
N ARG A 296 8.08 -36.00 -3.61
CA ARG A 296 8.53 -36.78 -4.78
C ARG A 296 7.62 -37.97 -4.98
N LYS A 297 7.55 -38.46 -6.21
CA LYS A 297 6.81 -39.70 -6.48
C LYS A 297 7.48 -40.86 -5.72
N GLY A 298 6.72 -41.57 -4.89
CA GLY A 298 7.19 -42.73 -4.15
C GLY A 298 7.92 -42.42 -2.84
N ASP A 299 7.94 -41.17 -2.37
CA ASP A 299 8.48 -40.82 -1.06
C ASP A 299 7.63 -41.33 0.12
N VAL A 300 6.39 -41.72 -0.15
CA VAL A 300 5.49 -42.44 0.76
C VAL A 300 4.65 -43.43 -0.04
N ALA A 301 4.26 -44.54 0.58
CA ALA A 301 3.48 -45.60 -0.08
C ALA A 301 2.09 -45.14 -0.56
N ASP A 302 1.37 -44.36 0.26
CA ASP A 302 0.08 -43.77 -0.10
C ASP A 302 0.05 -42.29 0.35
N PRO A 303 0.12 -41.32 -0.58
CA PRO A 303 0.13 -39.91 -0.23
C PRO A 303 -1.26 -39.34 0.10
N ARG A 304 -2.36 -40.10 -0.12
CA ARG A 304 -3.72 -39.62 0.13
C ARG A 304 -3.92 -39.30 1.61
N GLY A 305 -4.69 -38.25 1.89
CA GLY A 305 -4.93 -37.76 3.24
C GLY A 305 -4.07 -36.55 3.62
N GLY A 306 -2.80 -36.53 3.22
CA GLY A 306 -1.91 -35.37 3.42
C GLY A 306 -1.96 -34.81 4.84
N VAL A 307 -2.45 -33.57 4.98
CA VAL A 307 -2.61 -32.85 6.26
C VAL A 307 -3.42 -33.63 7.30
N ARG A 308 -4.32 -34.53 6.91
CA ARG A 308 -5.05 -35.39 7.86
C ARG A 308 -4.14 -36.28 8.71
N GLY A 309 -2.88 -36.49 8.27
CA GLY A 309 -1.86 -37.18 9.04
C GLY A 309 -1.51 -36.54 10.39
N VAL A 310 -1.98 -35.33 10.68
CA VAL A 310 -1.89 -34.73 12.04
C VAL A 310 -2.56 -35.60 13.11
N ILE A 311 -3.61 -36.34 12.74
CA ILE A 311 -4.17 -37.43 13.55
C ILE A 311 -3.96 -38.73 12.75
N PRO A 312 -2.91 -39.52 13.04
CA PRO A 312 -2.48 -40.64 12.19
C PRO A 312 -3.61 -41.61 11.82
N ASP A 313 -4.45 -41.97 12.80
CA ASP A 313 -5.56 -42.90 12.59
C ASP A 313 -6.68 -42.34 11.67
N ARG A 314 -6.68 -41.02 11.40
CA ARG A 314 -7.64 -40.34 10.52
C ARG A 314 -7.03 -39.96 9.16
N GLN A 315 -5.79 -40.35 8.89
CA GLN A 315 -5.08 -39.99 7.67
C GLN A 315 -5.77 -40.57 6.42
N LYS A 316 -6.17 -41.84 6.48
CA LYS A 316 -6.77 -42.56 5.35
C LYS A 316 -8.27 -42.27 5.25
N TYR A 317 -8.78 -42.28 4.01
CA TYR A 317 -10.22 -42.27 3.69
C TYR A 317 -10.75 -43.69 3.56
#